data_AF-A0A811G359-F1
#
_entry.id   AF-A0A811G359-F1
#
_cell.length_a   1.000
_cell.length_b   1.000
_cell.length_c   1.000
_cell.angle_alpha   90.00
_cell.angle_beta   90.00
_cell.angle_gamma   90.00
#
_symmetry.space_group_name_H-M   'P 1'
#
loop_
_entity.id
_entity.type
_entity.pdbx_description
1 polymer ?
#
loop_
_entity_poly.entity_id
_entity_poly.type
_entity_poly.pdbx_seq_one_letter_code
_entity_poly.pdbx_strand_id
1 'polypeptide(L)'
;MSAKSFSQAVENVITVEYAQSGTSVNTDGMGMREMQRRVFEERAAQYLQIKAPPASGKSRALMFVSLDKLFNQGRKKIIVAVPERSIGASFASTKLMANGVFAD
;
A
#
# COMPACT_ATOMS: atom_id res chain seq x y z
N MET A 1 -33.82 -37.20 -3.62
CA MET A 1 -33.55 -35.85 -4.17
C MET A 1 -32.15 -35.44 -3.74
N SER A 2 -31.18 -35.39 -4.66
CA SER A 2 -29.82 -34.91 -4.41
C SER A 2 -29.68 -33.52 -5.04
N ALA A 3 -29.42 -32.50 -4.22
CA ALA A 3 -29.21 -31.15 -4.69
C ALA A 3 -27.84 -31.06 -5.37
N LYS A 4 -27.84 -30.85 -6.69
CA LYS A 4 -26.61 -30.54 -7.44
C LYS A 4 -26.17 -29.12 -7.07
N SER A 5 -25.03 -29.02 -6.38
CA SER A 5 -24.32 -27.76 -6.18
C SER A 5 -23.76 -27.27 -7.52
N PHE A 6 -24.26 -26.13 -8.01
CA PHE A 6 -23.65 -25.41 -9.12
C PHE A 6 -22.58 -24.48 -8.55
N SER A 7 -21.32 -24.86 -8.72
CA SER A 7 -20.20 -23.92 -8.58
C SER A 7 -20.12 -23.09 -9.86
N GLN A 8 -20.54 -21.82 -9.80
CA GLN A 8 -20.19 -20.85 -10.82
C GLN A 8 -18.69 -20.57 -10.72
N ALA A 9 -17.92 -21.04 -11.70
CA ALA A 9 -16.55 -20.59 -11.88
C ALA A 9 -16.58 -19.10 -12.22
N VAL A 10 -15.96 -18.28 -11.37
CA VAL A 10 -15.76 -16.86 -11.65
C VAL A 10 -14.69 -16.76 -12.73
N GLU A 11 -15.12 -16.67 -13.98
CA GLU A 11 -14.24 -16.53 -15.13
C GLU A 11 -13.58 -15.14 -15.06
N ASN A 12 -12.26 -15.10 -14.99
CA ASN A 12 -11.51 -13.86 -14.81
C ASN A 12 -11.36 -13.17 -16.19
N VAL A 13 -12.29 -12.28 -16.53
CA VAL A 13 -12.47 -11.70 -17.88
C VAL A 13 -11.32 -10.76 -18.30
N ILE A 14 -10.46 -10.32 -17.38
CA ILE A 14 -9.37 -9.38 -17.65
C ILE A 14 -8.07 -9.89 -17.03
N THR A 15 -7.16 -10.37 -17.87
CA THR A 15 -5.78 -10.70 -17.48
C THR A 15 -4.89 -9.48 -17.70
N VAL A 16 -4.43 -8.88 -16.61
CA VAL A 16 -3.42 -7.82 -16.66
C VAL A 16 -2.07 -8.43 -16.28
N GLU A 17 -1.20 -8.64 -17.28
CA GLU A 17 0.15 -9.13 -17.06
C GLU A 17 1.08 -7.96 -16.73
N TYR A 18 1.55 -7.91 -15.49
CA TYR A 18 2.58 -6.98 -15.06
C TYR A 18 3.96 -7.64 -15.22
N ALA A 19 4.96 -6.88 -15.65
CA ALA A 19 6.33 -7.37 -15.75
C ALA A 19 6.81 -7.93 -14.40
N GLN A 20 7.10 -9.24 -14.35
CA GLN A 20 7.56 -9.95 -13.16
C GLN A 20 9.10 -9.94 -13.09
N SER A 21 9.72 -8.76 -12.93
CA SER A 21 11.19 -8.65 -12.85
C SER A 21 11.78 -9.09 -11.50
N GLY A 22 10.96 -9.46 -10.52
CA GLY A 22 11.40 -9.86 -9.17
C GLY A 22 12.04 -8.75 -8.33
N THR A 23 12.45 -7.64 -8.93
CA THR A 23 13.05 -6.47 -8.26
C THR A 23 12.07 -5.68 -7.38
N SER A 24 10.75 -5.92 -7.53
CA SER A 24 9.69 -5.19 -6.83
C SER A 24 9.58 -5.50 -5.34
N VAL A 25 10.27 -6.53 -4.84
CA VAL A 25 10.32 -6.89 -3.41
C VAL A 25 11.52 -6.29 -2.66
N ASN A 26 12.55 -5.84 -3.37
CA ASN A 26 13.72 -5.24 -2.74
C ASN A 26 13.37 -3.90 -2.09
N THR A 27 13.87 -3.69 -0.88
CA THR A 27 13.66 -2.46 -0.11
C THR A 27 14.92 -1.61 -0.08
N ASP A 28 14.77 -0.29 -0.01
CA ASP A 28 15.88 0.61 0.28
C ASP A 28 16.29 0.60 1.76
N GLY A 29 17.22 1.49 2.12
CA GLY A 29 17.69 1.67 3.50
C GLY A 29 16.63 2.20 4.46
N MET A 30 15.42 2.55 3.98
CA MET A 30 14.25 2.90 4.79
C MET A 30 13.21 1.76 4.85
N GLY A 31 13.50 0.59 4.26
CA GLY A 31 12.55 -0.51 4.16
C GLY A 31 11.47 -0.30 3.08
N MET A 32 11.64 0.67 2.18
CA MET A 32 10.66 0.99 1.15
C MET A 32 10.92 0.23 -0.14
N ARG A 33 9.89 -0.44 -0.66
CA ARG A 33 9.92 -0.98 -2.03
C ARG A 33 9.95 0.15 -3.06
N GLU A 34 10.39 -0.13 -4.28
CA GLU A 34 10.51 0.85 -5.36
C GLU A 34 9.26 1.74 -5.54
N MET A 35 8.07 1.15 -5.63
CA MET A 35 6.82 1.90 -5.79
C MET A 35 6.55 2.83 -4.59
N GLN A 36 6.89 2.39 -3.37
CA GLN A 36 6.70 3.17 -2.15
C GLN A 36 7.65 4.38 -2.12
N ARG A 37 8.90 4.22 -2.59
CA ARG A 37 9.87 5.31 -2.73
C ARG A 37 9.37 6.38 -3.69
N ARG A 38 8.91 5.98 -4.88
CA ARG A 38 8.35 6.91 -5.88
C ARG A 38 7.18 7.72 -5.32
N VAL A 39 6.31 7.08 -4.53
CA VAL A 39 5.20 7.78 -3.85
C VAL A 39 5.72 8.73 -2.77
N PHE A 40 6.74 8.34 -2.02
CA PHE A 40 7.31 9.15 -0.95
C PHE A 40 8.12 10.36 -1.46
N GLU A 41 8.75 10.26 -2.63
CA GLU A 41 9.39 11.39 -3.31
C GLU A 41 8.38 12.53 -3.57
N GLU A 42 7.13 12.16 -3.89
CA GLU A 42 6.01 13.10 -4.14
C GLU A 42 5.25 13.53 -2.86
N ARG A 43 5.75 13.24 -1.66
CA ARG A 43 5.04 13.48 -0.38
C ARG A 43 4.66 14.94 -0.10
N ALA A 44 5.32 15.89 -0.77
CA ALA A 44 5.01 17.32 -0.64
C ALA A 44 3.74 17.73 -1.41
N ALA A 45 3.24 16.91 -2.34
CA ALA A 45 2.06 17.22 -3.12
C ALA A 45 0.81 17.43 -2.24
N GLN A 46 -0.02 18.40 -2.64
CA GLN A 46 -1.34 18.63 -2.03
C GLN A 46 -2.31 17.49 -2.39
N TYR A 47 -2.25 17.02 -3.64
CA TYR A 47 -3.05 15.92 -4.15
C TYR A 47 -2.12 14.92 -4.84
N LEU A 48 -2.25 13.63 -4.50
CA LEU A 48 -1.42 12.57 -5.06
C LEU A 48 -2.31 11.38 -5.44
N GLN A 49 -2.34 11.03 -6.73
CA GLN A 49 -3.06 9.86 -7.23
C GLN A 49 -2.09 8.69 -7.43
N ILE A 50 -2.34 7.57 -6.74
CA ILE A 50 -1.49 6.38 -6.82
C ILE A 50 -2.22 5.30 -7.60
N LYS A 51 -1.79 5.04 -8.85
CA LYS A 51 -2.23 3.89 -9.66
C LYS A 51 -1.13 2.84 -9.65
N ALA A 52 -1.38 1.70 -9.01
CA ALA A 52 -0.38 0.62 -8.93
C ALA A 52 -1.03 -0.77 -8.90
N PRO A 53 -0.30 -1.83 -9.32
CA PRO A 53 -0.81 -3.20 -9.36
C PRO A 53 -1.34 -3.69 -8.00
N PRO A 54 -2.18 -4.73 -7.95
CA PRO A 54 -2.51 -5.42 -6.71
C PRO A 54 -1.25 -5.81 -5.92
N ALA A 55 -1.33 -5.82 -4.59
CA ALA A 55 -0.24 -6.20 -3.68
C ALA A 55 1.08 -5.39 -3.80
N SER A 56 1.12 -4.29 -4.56
CA SER A 56 2.32 -3.45 -4.73
C SER A 56 2.75 -2.68 -3.47
N GLY A 57 1.97 -2.72 -2.39
CA GLY A 57 2.26 -2.02 -1.13
C GLY A 57 1.77 -0.57 -1.09
N LYS A 58 0.70 -0.23 -1.83
CA LYS A 58 0.07 1.11 -1.82
C LYS A 58 -0.27 1.61 -0.41
N SER A 59 -0.86 0.77 0.43
CA SER A 59 -1.21 1.14 1.80
C SER A 59 0.02 1.49 2.65
N ARG A 60 1.14 0.75 2.46
CA ARG A 60 2.41 1.06 3.13
C ARG A 60 3.01 2.38 2.62
N ALA A 61 2.90 2.65 1.31
CA ALA A 61 3.32 3.94 0.75
C ALA A 61 2.53 5.11 1.36
N LEU A 62 1.20 4.96 1.50
CA LEU A 62 0.36 5.94 2.18
C LEU A 62 0.77 6.13 3.64
N MET A 63 1.19 5.08 4.34
CA MET A 63 1.68 5.19 5.71
C MET A 63 2.94 6.07 5.79
N PHE A 64 3.94 5.86 4.92
CA PHE A 64 5.14 6.70 4.92
C PHE A 64 4.83 8.18 4.66
N VAL A 65 3.99 8.46 3.65
CA VAL A 65 3.53 9.83 3.37
C VAL A 65 2.76 10.42 4.55
N SER A 66 1.94 9.61 5.22
CA SER A 66 1.14 10.04 6.38
C SER A 66 2.03 10.42 7.57
N LEU A 67 3.04 9.60 7.87
CA LEU A 67 4.01 9.90 8.92
C LEU A 67 4.79 11.19 8.61
N ASP A 68 5.24 11.36 7.37
CA ASP A 68 5.97 12.58 6.99
C ASP A 68 5.08 13.83 7.12
N LYS A 69 3.81 13.72 6.72
CA LYS A 69 2.84 14.80 6.90
C LYS A 69 2.62 15.14 8.38
N LEU A 70 2.50 14.14 9.24
CA LEU A 70 2.30 14.33 10.68
C LEU A 70 3.51 14.99 11.35
N PHE A 71 4.69 14.40 11.17
CA PHE A 71 5.86 14.74 11.96
C PHE A 71 6.73 15.83 11.31
N ASN A 72 6.73 15.93 9.98
CA ASN A 72 7.63 16.83 9.25
C ASN A 72 6.92 17.98 8.52
N GLN A 73 5.60 17.89 8.30
CA GLN A 73 4.82 18.93 7.60
C GLN A 73 3.75 19.60 8.48
N GLY A 74 3.80 19.41 9.79
CA GLY A 74 2.94 20.11 10.75
C GLY A 74 1.47 19.71 10.71
N ARG A 75 1.12 18.55 10.14
CA ARG A 75 -0.26 18.03 10.20
C ARG A 75 -0.51 17.41 11.58
N LYS A 76 -1.69 17.68 12.14
CA LYS A 76 -2.05 17.19 13.49
C LYS A 76 -2.77 15.85 13.47
N LYS A 77 -3.34 15.47 12.33
CA LYS A 77 -4.17 14.27 12.18
C LYS A 77 -4.15 13.79 10.74
N ILE A 78 -4.17 12.47 10.57
CA ILE A 78 -4.39 11.80 9.30
C ILE A 78 -5.69 11.01 9.42
N ILE A 79 -6.45 10.98 8.33
CA ILE A 79 -7.68 10.21 8.20
C ILE A 79 -7.51 9.32 6.98
N VAL A 80 -7.63 8.01 7.18
CA VAL A 80 -7.61 7.02 6.10
C VAL A 80 -9.00 6.40 6.03
N ALA A 81 -9.70 6.63 4.92
CA ALA A 81 -10.98 5.98 4.65
C ALA A 81 -10.73 4.70 3.85
N VAL A 82 -11.29 3.58 4.32
CA VAL A 82 -11.20 2.27 3.65
C VAL A 82 -12.61 1.70 3.52
N PRO A 83 -12.92 0.95 2.45
CA PRO A 83 -14.24 0.37 2.27
C PRO A 83 -14.49 -0.83 3.20
N GLU A 84 -13.42 -1.45 3.72
CA GLU A 84 -13.50 -2.67 4.53
C GLU A 84 -12.46 -2.69 5.66
N ARG A 85 -12.80 -3.36 6.77
CA ARG A 85 -11.90 -3.54 7.93
C ARG A 85 -10.63 -4.32 7.59
N SER A 86 -10.74 -5.31 6.70
CA SER A 86 -9.62 -6.12 6.20
C SER A 86 -8.52 -5.25 5.58
N ILE A 87 -8.89 -4.21 4.85
CA ILE A 87 -7.96 -3.26 4.24
C ILE A 87 -7.30 -2.38 5.32
N GLY A 88 -8.08 -1.99 6.33
CA GLY A 88 -7.60 -1.23 7.49
C GLY A 88 -6.46 -1.92 8.24
N ALA A 89 -6.40 -3.26 8.24
CA ALA A 89 -5.31 -4.02 8.84
C ALA A 89 -3.92 -3.71 8.22
N SER A 90 -3.89 -3.17 6.99
CA SER A 90 -2.66 -2.68 6.36
C SER A 90 -1.99 -1.53 7.13
N PHE A 91 -2.73 -0.88 8.03
CA PHE A 91 -2.28 0.25 8.84
C PHE A 91 -2.05 -0.11 10.32
N ALA A 92 -1.97 -1.41 10.64
CA ALA A 92 -1.59 -1.86 11.98
C ALA A 92 -0.17 -1.42 12.35
N SER A 93 0.09 -1.29 13.66
CA SER A 93 1.40 -0.94 14.21
C SER A 93 2.51 -1.79 13.57
N THR A 94 3.52 -1.12 13.04
CA THR A 94 4.64 -1.74 12.33
C THR A 94 5.94 -1.12 12.82
N LYS A 95 6.97 -1.92 13.05
CA LYS A 95 8.30 -1.44 13.45
C LYS A 95 9.06 -0.84 12.25
N LEU A 96 8.65 0.32 11.78
CA LEU A 96 9.26 1.01 10.65
C LEU A 96 10.60 1.64 11.04
N MET A 97 10.74 2.09 12.29
CA MET A 97 11.98 2.65 12.81
C MET A 97 13.14 1.65 12.78
N ALA A 98 12.84 0.34 12.88
CA ALA A 98 13.85 -0.71 12.74
C ALA A 98 14.55 -0.70 11.37
N ASN A 99 13.90 -0.14 10.35
CA ASN A 99 14.46 0.03 9.02
C ASN A 99 14.83 1.49 8.73
N GLY A 100 15.04 2.35 9.73
CA GLY A 100 15.55 3.72 9.51
C GLY A 100 14.49 4.79 9.22
N VAL A 101 13.20 4.47 9.36
CA VAL A 101 12.12 5.48 9.33
C VAL A 101 12.09 6.24 10.68
N PHE A 102 11.65 7.49 10.69
CA PHE A 102 11.68 8.34 11.89
C PHE A 102 10.53 8.08 12.89
N ALA A 103 9.54 7.26 12.53
CA ALA A 103 8.38 6.91 13.36
C ALA A 103 7.78 5.56 12.94
N ASP A 104 6.99 4.94 13.83
CA ASP A 104 6.27 3.67 13.65
C ASP A 104 4.77 3.86 13.33
#